data_AF-A0A966BTN3-F1
#
_entry.id   AF-A0A966BTN3-F1
#
_cell.length_a   1.000
_cell.length_b   1.000
_cell.length_c   1.000
_cell.angle_alpha   90.00
_cell.angle_beta   90.00
_cell.angle_gamma   90.00
#
_symmetry.space_group_name_H-M   'P 1'
#
loop_
_entity.id
_entity.type
_entity.pdbx_description
1 polymer ?
#
loop_
_entity_poly.entity_id
_entity_poly.type
_entity_poly.pdbx_seq_one_letter_code
_entity_poly.pdbx_strand_id
1 'polypeptide(L)' 'MAIAILSHPDCARHRVAAHHPETPDRLAAIEDQLIASGLDIALHHCDAPLVTREQ' A
#
# COMPACT_ATOMS: atom_id res chain seq x y z
N MET A 1 2.86 -16.72 -14.34
CA MET A 1 3.04 -16.35 -12.92
C MET A 1 2.37 -15.00 -12.73
N ALA A 2 1.46 -14.85 -11.77
CA ALA A 2 0.84 -13.56 -11.46
C ALA A 2 1.46 -13.01 -10.17
N ILE A 3 1.79 -11.71 -10.16
CA ILE A 3 2.32 -11.01 -8.99
C ILE A 3 1.27 -9.99 -8.58
N ALA A 4 0.97 -9.90 -7.28
CA ALA A 4 -0.05 -8.99 -6.76
C ALA A 4 0.49 -8.11 -5.63
N ILE A 5 0.01 -6.87 -5.59
CA ILE A 5 0.13 -5.96 -4.45
C ILE A 5 -1.19 -6.01 -3.69
N LEU A 6 -1.13 -6.28 -2.40
CA LEU A 6 -2.28 -6.25 -1.49
C LEU A 6 -2.21 -4.97 -0.66
N SER A 7 -3.23 -4.13 -0.73
CA SER A 7 -3.33 -2.89 0.05
C SER A 7 -4.79 -2.54 0.32
N HIS A 8 -5.06 -1.51 1.13
CA HIS A 8 -6.42 -1.01 1.34
C HIS A 8 -6.42 0.53 1.38
N PRO A 9 -7.42 1.22 0.79
CA PRO A 9 -7.47 2.69 0.79
C PRO A 9 -7.42 3.33 2.19
N ASP A 10 -7.92 2.63 3.20
CA ASP A 10 -7.88 3.11 4.59
C ASP A 10 -6.46 3.20 5.17
N CYS A 11 -5.48 2.47 4.61
CA CYS A 11 -4.08 2.61 5.03
C CYS A 11 -3.54 4.02 4.77
N ALA A 12 -4.01 4.71 3.71
CA ALA A 12 -3.66 6.10 3.43
C ALA A 12 -4.26 7.08 4.45
N ARG A 13 -5.27 6.65 5.22
CA ARG A 13 -5.90 7.45 6.29
C ARG A 13 -5.23 7.25 7.65
N HIS A 14 -4.16 6.45 7.71
CA HIS A 14 -3.43 6.21 8.95
C HIS A 14 -2.88 7.54 9.52
N ARG A 15 -3.25 7.85 10.76
CA ARG A 15 -2.86 9.09 11.44
C ARG A 15 -1.77 8.80 12.45
N VAL A 16 -0.68 9.54 12.33
CA VAL A 16 0.49 9.46 13.21
C VAL A 16 0.73 10.80 13.88
N ALA A 17 1.47 10.77 14.99
CA ALA A 17 1.96 11.99 15.62
C ALA A 17 2.90 12.76 14.68
N ALA A 18 3.04 14.07 14.88
CA ALA A 18 3.96 14.89 14.11
C ALA A 18 5.40 14.36 14.24
N HIS A 19 6.15 14.38 13.13
CA HIS A 19 7.52 13.88 13.01
C HIS A 19 7.71 12.37 13.27
N HIS A 20 6.63 11.59 13.26
CA HIS A 20 6.74 10.14 13.38
C HIS A 20 7.31 9.54 12.07
N PRO A 21 8.27 8.58 12.15
CA PRO A 21 8.89 7.98 10.97
C PRO A 21 7.93 7.07 10.17
N GLU A 22 6.90 6.54 10.84
CA GLU A 22 5.77 5.91 10.15
C GLU A 22 4.85 7.01 9.63
N THR A 23 4.62 7.06 8.32
CA THR A 23 3.73 8.03 7.68
C THR A 23 3.02 7.38 6.49
N PRO A 24 1.74 7.68 6.23
CA PRO A 24 1.02 7.19 5.05
C PRO A 24 1.68 7.61 3.72
N ASP A 25 2.47 8.69 3.72
CA ASP A 25 3.25 9.16 2.56
C ASP A 25 4.19 8.07 2.00
N ARG A 26 4.64 7.14 2.85
CA ARG A 26 5.44 5.99 2.41
C ARG A 26 4.71 5.10 1.40
N LEU A 27 3.38 4.98 1.50
CA LEU A 27 2.59 4.19 0.54
C LEU A 27 2.60 4.87 -0.84
N ALA A 28 2.40 6.18 -0.88
CA ALA A 28 2.45 6.95 -2.12
C ALA A 28 3.84 6.87 -2.76
N ALA A 29 4.91 7.00 -1.97
CA ALA A 29 6.28 6.88 -2.48
C ALA A 29 6.59 5.49 -3.08
N ILE A 30 6.01 4.41 -2.52
CA ILE A 30 6.13 3.07 -3.09
C ILE A 30 5.40 2.99 -4.42
N GLU A 31 4.17 3.49 -4.49
CA GLU A 31 3.35 3.46 -5.70
C GLU A 31 3.98 4.27 -6.84
N ASP A 32 4.49 5.46 -6.53
CA ASP A 32 5.26 6.29 -7.47
C ASP A 32 6.47 5.53 -8.03
N GLN A 33 7.20 4.81 -7.18
CA GLN A 33 8.36 4.03 -7.62
C GLN A 33 7.95 2.81 -8.47
N LEU A 34 6.82 2.16 -8.18
CA LEU A 34 6.29 1.06 -8.99
C LEU A 34 5.92 1.54 -10.40
N ILE A 35 5.29 2.71 -10.50
CA ILE A 35 4.95 3.36 -11.77
C ILE A 35 6.23 3.77 -12.51
N ALA A 36 7.15 4.48 -11.83
CA ALA A 36 8.38 4.99 -12.43
C ALA A 36 9.32 3.89 -12.93
N SER A 37 9.34 2.75 -12.26
CA SER A 37 10.11 1.56 -12.69
C SER A 37 9.45 0.78 -13.81
N GLY A 38 8.19 1.08 -14.15
CA GLY A 38 7.39 0.33 -15.11
C GLY A 38 6.97 -1.06 -14.63
N LEU A 39 7.21 -1.40 -13.36
CA LEU A 39 6.79 -2.69 -12.78
C LEU A 39 5.27 -2.75 -12.58
N ASP A 40 4.63 -1.60 -12.39
CA ASP A 40 3.19 -1.49 -12.18
C ASP A 40 2.35 -2.26 -13.23
N ILE A 41 2.79 -2.25 -14.49
CA ILE A 41 2.11 -2.95 -15.60
C ILE A 41 2.01 -4.47 -15.43
N ALA A 42 2.91 -5.07 -14.65
CA ALA A 42 2.97 -6.51 -14.41
C ALA A 42 2.31 -6.91 -13.08
N LEU A 43 1.86 -5.93 -12.28
CA LEU A 43 1.29 -6.14 -10.97
C LEU A 43 -0.24 -6.12 -11.03
N HIS A 44 -0.87 -7.03 -10.29
CA HIS A 44 -2.28 -6.95 -10.00
C HIS A 44 -2.49 -6.26 -8.65
N HIS A 45 -3.21 -5.13 -8.65
CA HIS A 45 -3.58 -4.45 -7.42
C HIS A 45 -4.90 -5.02 -6.89
N CYS A 46 -4.88 -5.46 -5.62
CA CYS A 46 -6.04 -6.06 -4.97
C CYS A 46 -6.31 -5.37 -3.63
N ASP A 47 -7.59 -5.06 -3.39
CA ASP A 47 -8.03 -4.57 -2.08
C ASP A 47 -7.99 -5.71 -1.04
N ALA A 48 -7.28 -5.46 0.06
CA ALA A 48 -7.19 -6.39 1.17
C ALA A 48 -8.51 -6.43 1.96
N PRO A 49 -9.06 -7.61 2.29
CA PRO A 49 -10.25 -7.72 3.12
C PRO A 49 -9.95 -7.34 4.58
N LEU A 50 -10.98 -6.93 5.32
CA LEU A 50 -10.89 -6.77 6.76
C LEU A 50 -10.67 -8.12 7.44
N VAL A 51 -9.69 -8.17 8.34
CA VAL A 51 -9.42 -9.34 9.16
C VAL A 51 -10.39 -9.43 10.33
N THR A 52 -10.75 -10.66 10.73
CA THR A 52 -11.46 -10.87 11.99
C THR A 52 -10.50 -10.75 13.17
N ARG A 53 -11.01 -10.73 14.41
CA ARG A 53 -10.14 -10.72 15.60
C ARG A 53 -9.36 -12.03 15.80
N GLU A 54 -9.84 -13.13 15.24
CA GLU A 54 -9.23 -14.47 15.39
C GLU A 54 -8.18 -14.77 14.30
N GLN A 55 -8.07 -13.90 13.30
CA GLN A 55 -7.13 -13.97 12.18
C GLN A 55 -6.01 -12.95 12.35
#